data_AF-A0A924XEB5-F1
#
_entry.id   AF-A0A924XEB5-F1
#
_cell.length_a   1.000
_cell.length_b   1.000
_cell.length_c   1.000
_cell.angle_alpha   90.00
_cell.angle_beta   90.00
_cell.angle_gamma   90.00
#
_symmetry.space_group_name_H-M   'P 1'
#
loop_
_entity.id
_entity.type
_entity.pdbx_description
1 polymer ?
#
loop_
_entity_poly.entity_id
_entity_poly.type
_entity_poly.pdbx_seq_one_letter_code
_entity_poly.pdbx_strand_id
1 'polypeptide(L)'
;MKNLLKVILSIVVLSFPAFSQMMQTPPQQQLQLPRESQRASVTQTVGDTNITIVYFRPNVKGREIFGKLVPYGEVWRTGANENTTFETSQDITVNGQKLAAGKYGLHTIPTNGDWTIIFNKASDAFGSFTYDQKQDALRVPAKPKTMGDSHETMGIEFENIKANAADIVIVWDKLKVPFTVNVGDVNPRVLINARKAVAEAKADDFRTPLQAASFVYSGRIAPNYNEAIQWTNQSIKARETFNGYNLKARIFSEMGNYKEALATGQKAIAFSKTAKPAVSAAATADLEKEMATWKTKI
;
A
#
# COMPACT_ATOMS: atom_id res chain seq x y z
N MET A 1 -31.41 -17.77 75.90
CA MET A 1 -30.03 -18.28 76.10
C MET A 1 -29.75 -19.36 75.08
N LYS A 2 -28.67 -19.17 74.30
CA LYS A 2 -27.84 -20.18 73.61
C LYS A 2 -28.47 -21.00 72.46
N ASN A 3 -28.06 -20.58 71.25
CA ASN A 3 -27.90 -21.29 69.97
C ASN A 3 -27.70 -22.81 70.06
N LEU A 4 -28.22 -23.58 69.08
CA LEU A 4 -27.38 -24.34 68.13
C LEU A 4 -28.17 -25.04 67.01
N LEU A 5 -27.53 -25.09 65.83
CA LEU A 5 -27.74 -25.94 64.64
C LEU A 5 -29.06 -25.79 63.84
N LYS A 6 -28.98 -25.06 62.74
CA LYS A 6 -29.82 -25.29 61.55
C LYS A 6 -28.96 -25.90 60.45
N VAL A 7 -29.26 -27.14 60.09
CA VAL A 7 -28.77 -27.82 58.89
C VAL A 7 -29.45 -27.16 57.70
N ILE A 8 -28.67 -26.50 56.83
CA ILE A 8 -29.18 -25.97 55.56
C ILE A 8 -28.95 -27.06 54.50
N LEU A 9 -30.05 -27.62 54.03
CA LEU A 9 -30.11 -28.55 52.90
C LEU A 9 -30.00 -27.73 51.60
N SER A 10 -28.86 -27.82 50.92
CA SER A 10 -28.65 -27.19 49.62
C SER A 10 -29.45 -27.92 48.55
N ILE A 11 -30.59 -27.36 48.15
CA ILE A 11 -31.33 -27.75 46.94
C ILE A 11 -30.70 -27.02 45.76
N VAL A 12 -29.95 -27.74 44.93
CA VAL A 12 -29.45 -27.27 43.64
C VAL A 12 -30.62 -27.33 42.64
N VAL A 13 -31.21 -26.18 42.34
CA VAL A 13 -32.16 -26.04 41.22
C VAL A 13 -31.36 -25.76 39.95
N LEU A 14 -31.23 -26.77 39.09
CA LEU A 14 -30.68 -26.64 37.74
C LEU A 14 -31.69 -25.92 36.84
N SER A 15 -31.54 -24.60 36.70
CA SER A 15 -32.25 -23.82 35.68
C SER A 15 -31.58 -24.03 34.32
N PHE A 16 -32.20 -24.79 33.44
CA PHE A 16 -31.85 -24.81 32.02
C PHE A 16 -32.28 -23.48 31.37
N PRO A 17 -31.37 -22.69 30.77
CA PRO A 17 -31.79 -21.56 29.96
C PRO A 17 -32.46 -22.09 28.70
N ALA A 18 -33.74 -21.74 28.52
CA ALA A 18 -34.46 -21.94 27.28
C ALA A 18 -33.75 -21.16 26.17
N PHE A 19 -33.00 -21.89 25.34
CA PHE A 19 -32.32 -21.35 24.17
C PHE A 19 -33.39 -21.11 23.10
N SER A 20 -34.03 -19.93 23.11
CA SER A 20 -34.89 -19.48 22.01
C SER A 20 -34.03 -19.36 20.75
N GLN A 21 -34.09 -20.37 19.89
CA GLN A 21 -33.55 -20.30 18.54
C GLN A 21 -34.35 -19.24 17.77
N MET A 22 -33.82 -18.02 17.71
CA MET A 22 -34.19 -17.09 16.66
C MET A 22 -33.83 -17.77 15.34
N MET A 23 -34.84 -18.22 14.60
CA MET A 23 -34.67 -18.61 13.21
C MET A 23 -34.11 -17.41 12.46
N GLN A 24 -32.82 -17.45 12.13
CA GLN A 24 -32.23 -16.50 11.21
C GLN A 24 -32.81 -16.82 9.83
N THR A 25 -33.73 -16.00 9.35
CA THR A 25 -34.17 -16.06 7.96
C THR A 25 -32.94 -15.91 7.06
N PRO A 26 -32.64 -16.88 6.19
CA PRO A 26 -31.52 -16.77 5.26
C PRO A 26 -31.71 -15.52 4.39
N PRO A 27 -30.64 -14.77 4.10
CA PRO A 27 -30.74 -13.57 3.28
C PRO A 27 -31.38 -13.93 1.94
N GLN A 28 -32.48 -13.27 1.60
CA GLN A 28 -33.17 -13.44 0.32
C GLN A 28 -32.15 -13.15 -0.81
N GLN A 29 -31.82 -14.19 -1.58
CA GLN A 29 -31.01 -14.02 -2.78
C GLN A 29 -31.81 -13.18 -3.79
N GLN A 30 -31.42 -11.92 -3.94
CA GLN A 30 -31.94 -11.06 -5.01
C GLN A 30 -31.60 -11.68 -6.37
N LEU A 31 -32.56 -11.67 -7.30
CA LEU A 31 -32.39 -12.12 -8.68
C LEU A 31 -31.20 -11.38 -9.33
N GLN A 32 -30.12 -12.09 -9.62
CA GLN A 32 -28.95 -11.52 -10.30
C GLN A 32 -29.11 -11.66 -11.82
N LEU A 33 -29.55 -10.58 -12.47
CA LEU A 33 -29.57 -10.48 -13.93
C LEU A 33 -28.24 -9.92 -14.45
N PRO A 34 -27.81 -10.30 -15.67
CA PRO A 34 -26.69 -9.64 -16.34
C PRO A 34 -26.92 -8.13 -16.43
N ARG A 35 -25.98 -7.34 -15.91
CA ARG A 35 -26.05 -5.87 -15.99
C ARG A 35 -25.52 -5.37 -17.33
N GLU A 36 -26.06 -4.28 -17.86
CA GLU A 36 -25.53 -3.70 -19.10
C GLU A 36 -24.08 -3.23 -18.97
N SER A 37 -23.75 -2.62 -17.82
CA SER A 37 -22.39 -2.23 -17.47
C SER A 37 -21.88 -3.21 -16.42
N GLN A 38 -20.80 -3.91 -16.76
CA GLN A 38 -20.18 -4.92 -15.90
C GLN A 38 -19.30 -4.25 -14.83
N ARG A 39 -19.25 -4.84 -13.65
CA ARG A 39 -18.39 -4.39 -12.54
C ARG A 39 -16.93 -4.74 -12.85
N ALA A 40 -16.02 -3.83 -12.54
CA ALA A 40 -14.59 -4.05 -12.62
C ALA A 40 -13.88 -3.40 -11.43
N SER A 41 -12.65 -3.84 -11.20
CA SER A 41 -11.76 -3.22 -10.22
C SER A 41 -10.33 -3.26 -10.70
N VAL A 42 -9.56 -2.23 -10.36
CA VAL A 42 -8.12 -2.16 -10.58
C VAL A 42 -7.45 -1.76 -9.27
N THR A 43 -6.35 -2.42 -8.95
CA THR A 43 -5.55 -2.12 -7.75
C THR A 43 -4.08 -2.00 -8.14
N GLN A 44 -3.41 -0.99 -7.61
CA GLN A 44 -1.97 -0.79 -7.76
C GLN A 44 -1.36 -0.43 -6.41
N THR A 45 -0.27 -1.10 -6.05
CA THR A 45 0.59 -0.65 -4.96
C THR A 45 1.61 0.33 -5.52
N VAL A 46 1.67 1.55 -4.98
CA VAL A 46 2.68 2.56 -5.30
C VAL A 46 3.47 2.83 -4.02
N GLY A 47 4.76 2.52 -4.00
CA GLY A 47 5.54 2.50 -2.76
C GLY A 47 4.98 1.47 -1.77
N ASP A 48 4.52 1.93 -0.60
CA ASP A 48 3.84 1.13 0.44
C ASP A 48 2.31 1.38 0.49
N THR A 49 1.76 2.08 -0.51
CA THR A 49 0.36 2.49 -0.53
C THR A 49 -0.44 1.71 -1.57
N ASN A 50 -1.51 1.07 -1.13
CA ASN A 50 -2.47 0.42 -2.01
C ASN A 50 -3.53 1.42 -2.46
N ILE A 51 -3.72 1.53 -3.77
CA ILE A 51 -4.78 2.33 -4.39
C ILE A 51 -5.71 1.38 -5.14
N THR A 52 -6.99 1.35 -4.74
CA THR A 52 -8.01 0.48 -5.35
C THR A 52 -9.14 1.32 -5.92
N ILE A 53 -9.53 1.02 -7.16
CA ILE A 53 -10.65 1.65 -7.83
C ILE A 53 -11.64 0.57 -8.23
N VAL A 54 -12.90 0.74 -7.84
CA VAL A 54 -14.01 -0.15 -8.20
C VAL A 54 -15.04 0.66 -8.95
N TYR A 55 -15.44 0.18 -10.12
CA TYR A 55 -16.31 0.92 -11.03
C TYR A 55 -17.13 -0.03 -11.90
N PHE A 56 -18.14 0.50 -12.58
CA PHE A 56 -18.87 -0.20 -13.63
C PHE A 56 -18.57 0.42 -14.98
N ARG A 57 -18.38 -0.43 -15.99
CA ARG A 57 -17.83 -0.07 -17.29
C ARG A 57 -18.94 0.08 -18.34
N PRO A 58 -19.43 1.31 -18.64
CA PRO A 58 -20.35 1.52 -19.76
C PRO A 58 -19.64 1.38 -21.12
N ASN A 59 -20.41 0.96 -22.12
CA ASN A 59 -19.98 0.89 -23.52
C ASN A 59 -20.39 2.13 -24.30
N VAL A 60 -19.67 2.53 -25.35
CA VAL A 60 -20.04 3.66 -26.20
C VAL A 60 -21.33 3.35 -26.97
N LYS A 61 -21.42 2.17 -27.61
CA LYS A 61 -22.57 1.71 -28.41
C LYS A 61 -23.01 2.72 -29.49
N GLY A 62 -22.04 3.37 -30.15
CA GLY A 62 -22.30 4.39 -31.19
C GLY A 62 -22.95 5.68 -30.69
N ARG A 63 -23.02 5.90 -29.38
CA ARG A 63 -23.58 7.11 -28.77
C ARG A 63 -22.51 8.19 -28.65
N GLU A 64 -22.93 9.44 -28.72
CA GLU A 64 -22.10 10.56 -28.32
C GLU A 64 -22.07 10.64 -26.79
N ILE A 65 -20.87 10.54 -26.23
CA ILE A 65 -20.69 10.37 -24.78
C ILE A 65 -20.70 11.71 -24.06
N PHE A 66 -19.68 12.53 -24.28
CA PHE A 66 -19.51 13.79 -23.55
C PHE A 66 -20.29 14.91 -24.22
N GLY A 67 -21.07 15.66 -23.43
CA GLY A 67 -22.00 16.68 -23.91
C GLY A 67 -23.41 16.15 -24.22
N LYS A 68 -23.61 14.83 -24.28
CA LYS A 68 -24.94 14.20 -24.41
C LYS A 68 -25.22 13.18 -23.30
N LEU A 69 -24.68 11.96 -23.40
CA LEU A 69 -24.90 10.92 -22.39
C LEU A 69 -24.38 11.33 -21.02
N VAL A 70 -23.22 11.99 -21.01
CA VAL A 70 -22.60 12.63 -19.86
C VAL A 70 -22.62 14.14 -20.12
N PRO A 71 -23.60 14.88 -19.56
CA PRO A 71 -23.72 16.32 -19.80
C PRO A 71 -22.50 17.08 -19.26
N TYR A 72 -22.15 18.17 -19.95
CA TYR A 72 -21.12 19.08 -19.46
C TYR A 72 -21.64 19.96 -18.32
N GLY A 73 -20.76 20.27 -17.37
CA GLY A 73 -21.08 21.08 -16.20
C GLY A 73 -21.77 20.32 -15.06
N GLU A 74 -22.13 19.05 -15.29
CA GLU A 74 -22.85 18.22 -14.32
C GLU A 74 -21.94 17.19 -13.65
N VAL A 75 -22.28 16.84 -12.40
CA VAL A 75 -21.53 15.83 -11.62
C VAL A 75 -21.86 14.43 -12.12
N TRP A 76 -20.84 13.75 -12.67
CA TRP A 76 -20.93 12.37 -13.13
C TRP A 76 -20.19 11.43 -12.17
N ARG A 77 -20.79 10.29 -11.86
CA ARG A 77 -20.24 9.18 -11.05
C ARG A 77 -18.98 8.51 -11.60
N THR A 78 -18.46 8.99 -12.74
CA THR A 78 -17.29 8.44 -13.43
C THR A 78 -17.41 6.93 -13.66
N GLY A 79 -18.56 6.52 -14.22
CA GLY A 79 -18.94 5.12 -14.42
C GLY A 79 -20.45 4.97 -14.65
N ALA A 80 -20.97 3.76 -14.41
CA ALA A 80 -22.39 3.42 -14.48
C ALA A 80 -22.87 2.78 -13.15
N ASN A 81 -24.18 2.60 -12.98
CA ASN A 81 -24.80 1.99 -11.80
C ASN A 81 -24.43 2.70 -10.47
N GLU A 82 -23.85 1.98 -9.51
CA GLU A 82 -23.28 2.49 -8.26
C GLU A 82 -22.13 3.49 -8.52
N ASN A 83 -21.82 4.35 -7.55
CA ASN A 83 -20.71 5.28 -7.73
C ASN A 83 -19.36 4.54 -7.85
N THR A 84 -18.47 5.08 -8.69
CA THR A 84 -17.09 4.60 -8.71
C THR A 84 -16.45 4.91 -7.36
N THR A 85 -15.74 3.96 -6.76
CA THR A 85 -15.05 4.17 -5.49
C THR A 85 -13.55 4.21 -5.71
N PHE A 86 -12.88 5.15 -5.04
CA PHE A 86 -11.43 5.26 -4.93
C PHE A 86 -11.03 5.06 -3.48
N GLU A 87 -10.14 4.11 -3.22
CA GLU A 87 -9.63 3.82 -1.88
C GLU A 87 -8.11 3.89 -1.86
N THR A 88 -7.55 4.58 -0.87
CA THR A 88 -6.10 4.66 -0.64
C THR A 88 -5.77 4.29 0.80
N SER A 89 -4.81 3.39 0.99
CA SER A 89 -4.42 2.88 2.32
C SER A 89 -3.56 3.83 3.14
N GLN A 90 -3.02 4.88 2.51
CA GLN A 90 -2.20 5.91 3.14
C GLN A 90 -2.59 7.28 2.59
N ASP A 91 -2.18 8.34 3.29
CA ASP A 91 -2.26 9.70 2.79
C ASP A 91 -1.45 9.83 1.49
N ILE A 92 -2.04 10.50 0.50
CA ILE A 92 -1.42 10.76 -0.80
C ILE A 92 -1.58 12.23 -1.18
N THR A 93 -0.97 12.59 -2.30
CA THR A 93 -1.36 13.79 -3.04
C THR A 93 -1.93 13.41 -4.39
N VAL A 94 -2.96 14.13 -4.83
CA VAL A 94 -3.55 14.03 -6.16
C VAL A 94 -3.31 15.36 -6.86
N ASN A 95 -2.59 15.34 -7.99
CA ASN A 95 -2.13 16.56 -8.68
C ASN A 95 -1.50 17.60 -7.72
N GLY A 96 -0.74 17.11 -6.73
CA GLY A 96 -0.07 17.94 -5.71
C GLY A 96 -0.93 18.38 -4.51
N GLN A 97 -2.23 18.07 -4.50
CA GLN A 97 -3.13 18.40 -3.39
C GLN A 97 -3.34 17.21 -2.46
N LYS A 98 -3.32 17.43 -1.15
CA LYS A 98 -3.41 16.35 -0.16
C LYS A 98 -4.78 15.67 -0.17
N LEU A 99 -4.76 14.34 -0.06
CA LEU A 99 -5.92 13.50 0.21
C LEU A 99 -5.54 12.50 1.31
N ALA A 100 -6.32 12.45 2.38
CA ALA A 100 -6.07 11.53 3.48
C ALA A 100 -6.32 10.06 3.06
N ALA A 101 -5.78 9.13 3.83
CA ALA A 101 -6.12 7.72 3.73
C ALA A 101 -7.65 7.53 3.91
N GLY A 102 -8.24 6.65 3.09
CA GLY A 102 -9.66 6.36 3.17
C GLY A 102 -10.27 5.93 1.86
N LYS A 103 -11.60 5.74 1.91
CA LYS A 103 -12.44 5.36 0.78
C LYS A 103 -13.36 6.51 0.40
N TYR A 104 -13.42 6.82 -0.89
CA TYR A 104 -14.12 7.96 -1.45
C TYR A 104 -14.98 7.53 -2.64
N GLY A 105 -16.11 8.20 -2.85
CA GLY A 105 -16.77 8.23 -4.16
C GLY A 105 -15.96 9.08 -5.12
N LEU A 106 -15.61 8.52 -6.27
CA LEU A 106 -14.94 9.22 -7.37
C LEU A 106 -15.98 9.77 -8.32
N HIS A 107 -16.03 11.08 -8.43
CA HIS A 107 -16.89 11.78 -9.37
C HIS A 107 -16.05 12.69 -10.28
N THR A 108 -16.65 13.12 -11.38
CA THR A 108 -16.05 14.06 -12.31
C THR A 108 -17.07 15.08 -12.78
N ILE A 109 -16.65 16.31 -13.06
CA ILE A 109 -17.44 17.30 -13.80
C ILE A 109 -16.76 17.50 -15.16
N PRO A 110 -17.29 16.90 -16.23
CA PRO A 110 -16.81 17.13 -17.58
C PRO A 110 -17.15 18.54 -18.05
N THR A 111 -16.24 19.14 -18.83
CA THR A 111 -16.48 20.38 -19.56
C THR A 111 -15.89 20.27 -20.96
N ASN A 112 -16.08 21.30 -21.79
CA ASN A 112 -15.37 21.45 -23.08
C ASN A 112 -13.87 21.78 -22.93
N GLY A 113 -13.39 22.02 -21.71
CA GLY A 113 -11.99 22.29 -21.40
C GLY A 113 -11.50 21.35 -20.30
N ASP A 114 -10.96 21.93 -19.23
CA ASP A 114 -10.48 21.16 -18.09
C ASP A 114 -11.66 20.55 -17.31
N TRP A 115 -11.48 19.30 -16.91
CA TRP A 115 -12.43 18.59 -16.06
C TRP A 115 -12.07 18.78 -14.60
N THR A 116 -13.04 18.57 -13.72
CA THR A 116 -12.79 18.46 -12.28
C THR A 116 -12.91 17.00 -11.87
N ILE A 117 -11.88 16.44 -11.23
CA ILE A 117 -11.94 15.16 -10.50
C ILE A 117 -12.30 15.45 -9.05
N ILE A 118 -13.21 14.67 -8.48
CA ILE A 118 -13.78 14.87 -7.15
C ILE A 118 -13.66 13.58 -6.34
N PHE A 119 -13.13 13.71 -5.13
CA PHE A 119 -13.11 12.65 -4.12
C PHE A 119 -14.11 13.03 -3.03
N ASN A 120 -15.25 12.35 -2.99
CA ASN A 120 -16.35 12.60 -2.07
C ASN A 120 -16.37 11.56 -0.93
N LYS A 121 -16.66 11.97 0.30
CA LYS A 121 -16.67 11.06 1.46
C LYS A 121 -17.81 10.03 1.43
N ALA A 122 -18.89 10.30 0.69
CA ALA A 122 -19.96 9.32 0.46
C ALA A 122 -19.52 8.32 -0.62
N SER A 123 -19.20 7.08 -0.23
CA SER A 123 -18.60 6.05 -1.09
C SER A 123 -19.50 4.84 -1.35
N ASP A 124 -20.75 4.88 -0.91
CA ASP A 124 -21.74 3.81 -0.96
C ASP A 124 -23.03 4.24 -1.71
N ALA A 125 -23.01 5.39 -2.37
CA ALA A 125 -24.14 5.96 -3.07
C ALA A 125 -24.44 5.26 -4.41
N PHE A 126 -25.72 5.14 -4.76
CA PHE A 126 -26.12 4.78 -6.11
C PHE A 126 -25.99 5.99 -7.04
N GLY A 127 -24.92 6.02 -7.85
CA GLY A 127 -24.68 7.10 -8.80
C GLY A 127 -24.37 8.45 -8.18
N SER A 128 -24.78 9.54 -8.84
CA SER A 128 -24.60 10.92 -8.37
C SER A 128 -25.88 11.53 -7.79
N PHE A 129 -26.98 10.79 -7.66
CA PHE A 129 -28.28 11.38 -7.30
C PHE A 129 -28.32 11.95 -5.88
N THR A 130 -27.55 11.34 -4.98
CA THR A 130 -27.40 11.78 -3.58
C THR A 130 -26.09 12.52 -3.35
N TYR A 131 -25.47 13.04 -4.43
CA TYR A 131 -24.22 13.77 -4.33
C TYR A 131 -24.41 15.08 -3.53
N ASP A 132 -23.55 15.29 -2.52
CA ASP A 132 -23.48 16.52 -1.75
C ASP A 132 -22.04 17.06 -1.81
N GLN A 133 -21.88 18.25 -2.39
CA GLN A 133 -20.59 18.93 -2.49
C GLN A 133 -19.95 19.21 -1.12
N LYS A 134 -20.73 19.32 -0.03
CA LYS A 134 -20.17 19.48 1.32
C LYS A 134 -19.39 18.25 1.80
N GLN A 135 -19.61 17.10 1.16
CA GLN A 135 -18.89 15.86 1.43
C GLN A 135 -17.60 15.73 0.60
N ASP A 136 -17.29 16.69 -0.27
CA ASP A 136 -16.04 16.65 -1.04
C ASP A 136 -14.83 16.77 -0.10
N ALA A 137 -13.96 15.77 -0.14
CA ALA A 137 -12.66 15.81 0.50
C ALA A 137 -11.63 16.54 -0.36
N LEU A 138 -11.76 16.44 -1.69
CA LEU A 138 -10.83 17.04 -2.64
C LEU A 138 -11.49 17.27 -4.01
N ARG A 139 -11.15 18.39 -4.65
CA ARG A 139 -11.41 18.68 -6.07
C ARG A 139 -10.10 19.04 -6.76
N VAL A 140 -9.76 18.38 -7.86
CA VAL A 140 -8.56 18.70 -8.64
C VAL A 140 -8.88 18.87 -10.12
N PRO A 141 -8.24 19.84 -10.81
CA PRO A 141 -8.37 19.94 -12.25
C PRO A 141 -7.64 18.76 -12.91
N ALA A 142 -8.19 18.26 -14.01
CA ALA A 142 -7.56 17.30 -14.90
C ALA A 142 -7.83 17.71 -16.34
N LYS A 143 -6.80 17.63 -17.20
CA LYS A 143 -6.90 18.03 -18.59
C LYS A 143 -7.15 16.80 -19.49
N PRO A 144 -8.33 16.67 -20.11
CA PRO A 144 -8.59 15.61 -21.07
C PRO A 144 -7.62 15.68 -22.25
N LYS A 145 -7.31 14.52 -22.81
CA LYS A 145 -6.51 14.37 -24.03
C LYS A 145 -7.31 13.56 -25.04
N THR A 146 -7.37 14.04 -26.26
CA THR A 146 -7.95 13.30 -27.39
C THR A 146 -7.02 12.18 -27.83
N MET A 147 -7.60 11.03 -28.14
CA MET A 147 -6.93 9.85 -28.66
C MET A 147 -7.27 9.66 -30.14
N GLY A 148 -6.39 8.97 -30.88
CA GLY A 148 -6.63 8.62 -32.29
C GLY A 148 -7.75 7.60 -32.47
N ASP A 149 -7.77 6.60 -31.59
CA ASP A 149 -8.76 5.52 -31.59
C ASP A 149 -9.79 5.69 -30.47
N SER A 150 -11.00 5.17 -30.70
CA SER A 150 -12.08 5.14 -29.69
C SER A 150 -11.95 3.91 -28.80
N HIS A 151 -12.14 4.09 -27.50
CA HIS A 151 -12.18 3.02 -26.51
C HIS A 151 -13.64 2.66 -26.16
N GLU A 152 -14.13 1.54 -26.74
CA GLU A 152 -15.54 1.15 -26.67
C GLU A 152 -16.05 0.98 -25.23
N THR A 153 -15.29 0.31 -24.37
CA THR A 153 -15.70 0.05 -22.98
C THR A 153 -14.90 0.91 -22.02
N MET A 154 -15.54 1.76 -21.23
CA MET A 154 -14.85 2.63 -20.27
C MET A 154 -13.85 1.87 -19.40
N GLY A 155 -12.64 2.41 -19.26
CA GLY A 155 -11.55 1.86 -18.45
C GLY A 155 -11.02 2.88 -17.43
N ILE A 156 -10.43 2.37 -16.36
CA ILE A 156 -9.58 3.14 -15.45
C ILE A 156 -8.29 2.34 -15.28
N GLU A 157 -7.16 2.97 -15.58
CA GLU A 157 -5.87 2.30 -15.70
C GLU A 157 -4.79 3.06 -14.94
N PHE A 158 -3.73 2.35 -14.54
CA PHE A 158 -2.51 2.95 -13.99
C PHE A 158 -1.45 3.04 -15.08
N GLU A 159 -0.98 4.25 -15.37
CA GLU A 159 0.10 4.53 -16.32
C GLU A 159 1.29 5.19 -15.60
N ASN A 160 2.45 5.25 -16.26
CA ASN A 160 3.65 5.98 -15.79
C ASN A 160 4.05 5.68 -14.33
N ILE A 161 4.01 4.40 -13.94
CA ILE A 161 4.31 3.95 -12.57
C ILE A 161 5.79 4.21 -12.25
N LYS A 162 6.02 4.92 -11.14
CA LYS A 162 7.32 5.26 -10.56
C LYS A 162 7.39 4.70 -9.14
N ALA A 163 8.55 4.86 -8.48
CA ALA A 163 8.75 4.40 -7.11
C ALA A 163 7.72 4.94 -6.11
N ASN A 164 7.28 6.20 -6.26
CA ASN A 164 6.37 6.88 -5.34
C ASN A 164 5.21 7.63 -6.03
N ALA A 165 4.97 7.38 -7.32
CA ALA A 165 3.90 8.05 -8.05
C ALA A 165 3.37 7.15 -9.19
N ALA A 166 2.14 7.40 -9.60
CA ALA A 166 1.54 6.82 -10.80
C ALA A 166 0.52 7.80 -11.38
N ASP A 167 0.24 7.68 -12.67
CA ASP A 167 -0.90 8.35 -13.29
C ASP A 167 -2.09 7.40 -13.28
N ILE A 168 -3.25 7.90 -12.88
CA ILE A 168 -4.52 7.20 -13.02
C ILE A 168 -5.24 7.82 -14.19
N VAL A 169 -5.64 6.99 -15.14
CA VAL A 169 -6.17 7.43 -16.43
C VAL A 169 -7.56 6.86 -16.61
N ILE A 170 -8.55 7.75 -16.68
CA ILE A 170 -9.90 7.40 -17.10
C ILE A 170 -9.92 7.42 -18.62
N VAL A 171 -10.29 6.31 -19.25
CA VAL A 171 -10.31 6.17 -20.71
C VAL A 171 -11.70 5.75 -21.21
N TRP A 172 -12.31 6.53 -22.09
CA TRP A 172 -13.59 6.18 -22.70
C TRP A 172 -13.85 6.97 -23.97
N ASP A 173 -14.38 6.29 -24.99
CA ASP A 173 -14.49 6.83 -26.34
C ASP A 173 -13.14 7.42 -26.80
N LYS A 174 -13.09 8.65 -27.32
CA LYS A 174 -11.86 9.26 -27.83
C LYS A 174 -11.10 10.08 -26.79
N LEU A 175 -11.47 10.00 -25.51
CA LEU A 175 -10.83 10.78 -24.46
C LEU A 175 -10.09 9.90 -23.45
N LYS A 176 -8.95 10.42 -23.00
CA LYS A 176 -8.32 10.01 -21.75
C LYS A 176 -8.14 11.19 -20.81
N VAL A 177 -8.39 10.97 -19.53
CA VAL A 177 -8.35 12.00 -18.49
C VAL A 177 -7.41 11.54 -17.38
N PRO A 178 -6.12 11.96 -17.43
CA PRO A 178 -5.14 11.57 -16.45
C PRO A 178 -5.16 12.49 -15.21
N PHE A 179 -4.88 11.91 -14.05
CA PHE A 179 -4.45 12.63 -12.86
C PHE A 179 -3.36 11.84 -12.13
N THR A 180 -2.40 12.53 -11.53
CA THR A 180 -1.24 11.91 -10.90
C THR A 180 -1.48 11.74 -9.41
N VAL A 181 -1.20 10.54 -8.90
CA VAL A 181 -1.12 10.25 -7.47
C VAL A 181 0.35 10.15 -7.04
N ASN A 182 0.69 10.72 -5.89
CA ASN A 182 2.02 10.60 -5.30
C ASN A 182 1.90 10.26 -3.80
N VAL A 183 2.64 9.25 -3.37
CA VAL A 183 2.56 8.66 -2.01
C VAL A 183 3.59 9.24 -1.03
N GLY A 184 4.34 10.26 -1.47
CA GLY A 184 5.37 10.95 -0.72
C GLY A 184 6.64 10.13 -0.54
N ASP A 185 7.43 10.51 0.47
CA ASP A 185 8.53 9.68 0.96
C ASP A 185 7.95 8.56 1.83
N VAL A 186 8.18 7.32 1.41
CA VAL A 186 7.71 6.12 2.12
C VAL A 186 8.65 5.74 3.28
N ASN A 187 9.89 6.24 3.26
CA ASN A 187 10.94 5.82 4.19
C ASN A 187 10.53 5.97 5.66
N PRO A 188 9.92 7.09 6.12
CA PRO A 188 9.51 7.23 7.52
C PRO A 188 8.51 6.15 7.95
N ARG A 189 7.53 5.82 7.10
CA ARG A 189 6.51 4.80 7.39
C ARG A 189 7.12 3.40 7.43
N VAL A 190 7.95 3.07 6.44
CA VAL A 190 8.63 1.77 6.38
C VAL A 190 9.56 1.59 7.58
N LEU A 191 10.28 2.64 8.01
CA LEU A 191 11.15 2.60 9.19
C LEU A 191 10.37 2.36 10.49
N ILE A 192 9.19 2.95 10.65
CA ILE A 192 8.32 2.68 11.81
C ILE A 192 7.96 1.19 11.87
N ASN A 193 7.54 0.62 10.74
CA ASN A 193 7.18 -0.80 10.65
C ASN A 193 8.40 -1.71 10.86
N ALA A 194 9.55 -1.34 10.31
CA ALA A 194 10.81 -2.08 10.49
C ALA A 194 11.24 -2.09 11.96
N ARG A 195 11.19 -0.95 12.66
CA ARG A 195 11.49 -0.88 14.11
C ARG A 195 10.60 -1.80 14.92
N LYS A 196 9.29 -1.78 14.67
CA LYS A 196 8.33 -2.67 15.34
C LYS A 196 8.66 -4.13 15.08
N ALA A 197 8.85 -4.51 13.82
CA ALA A 197 9.16 -5.89 13.45
C ALA A 197 10.48 -6.39 14.08
N VAL A 198 11.52 -5.54 14.13
CA VAL A 198 12.80 -5.90 14.74
C VAL A 198 12.70 -6.01 16.27
N ALA A 199 11.88 -5.18 16.91
CA ALA A 199 11.64 -5.27 18.35
C ALA A 199 10.86 -6.54 18.75
N GLU A 200 9.95 -6.99 17.88
CA GLU A 200 9.13 -8.19 18.06
C GLU A 200 9.82 -9.48 17.56
N ALA A 201 10.99 -9.36 16.91
CA ALA A 201 11.72 -10.49 16.34
C ALA A 201 12.20 -11.47 17.42
N LYS A 202 12.04 -12.77 17.15
CA LYS A 202 12.54 -13.83 18.04
C LYS A 202 14.07 -13.81 18.09
N ALA A 203 14.64 -14.36 19.17
CA ALA A 203 16.09 -14.36 19.39
C ALA A 203 16.89 -15.07 18.28
N ASP A 204 16.28 -16.03 17.58
CA ASP A 204 16.85 -16.79 16.46
C ASP A 204 16.51 -16.19 15.07
N ASP A 205 15.70 -15.13 15.03
CA ASP A 205 15.33 -14.43 13.81
C ASP A 205 16.40 -13.41 13.40
N PHE A 206 17.38 -13.91 12.64
CA PHE A 206 18.37 -13.05 12.00
C PHE A 206 17.86 -12.30 10.76
N ARG A 207 16.72 -12.70 10.16
CA ARG A 207 16.30 -12.19 8.84
C ARG A 207 15.64 -10.83 8.97
N THR A 208 14.70 -10.70 9.89
CA THR A 208 13.96 -9.44 10.11
C THR A 208 14.89 -8.24 10.36
N PRO A 209 15.84 -8.29 11.32
CA PRO A 209 16.81 -7.21 11.50
C PRO A 209 17.74 -7.00 10.28
N LEU A 210 18.12 -8.07 9.57
CA LEU A 210 18.94 -7.93 8.37
C LEU A 210 18.19 -7.21 7.24
N GLN A 211 16.91 -7.52 7.05
CA GLN A 211 16.04 -6.88 6.06
C GLN A 211 15.83 -5.40 6.37
N ALA A 212 15.59 -5.07 7.65
CA ALA A 212 15.47 -3.69 8.10
C ALA A 212 16.75 -2.88 7.84
N ALA A 213 17.92 -3.44 8.16
CA ALA A 213 19.21 -2.81 7.85
C ALA A 213 19.43 -2.67 6.34
N SER A 214 19.03 -3.68 5.57
CA SER A 214 19.18 -3.68 4.11
C SER A 214 18.33 -2.60 3.47
N PHE A 215 17.12 -2.35 3.98
CA PHE A 215 16.24 -1.27 3.51
C PHE A 215 16.91 0.10 3.70
N VAL A 216 17.50 0.35 4.87
CA VAL A 216 18.22 1.59 5.15
C VAL A 216 19.39 1.79 4.20
N TYR A 217 20.18 0.73 3.98
CA TYR A 217 21.34 0.77 3.09
C TYR A 217 20.94 0.99 1.63
N SER A 218 19.98 0.22 1.11
CA SER A 218 19.54 0.32 -0.29
C SER A 218 18.85 1.64 -0.59
N GLY A 219 18.09 2.17 0.37
CA GLY A 219 17.46 3.49 0.29
C GLY A 219 18.44 4.65 0.53
N ARG A 220 19.71 4.38 0.88
CA ARG A 220 20.72 5.37 1.28
C ARG A 220 20.22 6.35 2.34
N ILE A 221 19.51 5.84 3.33
CA ILE A 221 18.86 6.64 4.37
C ILE A 221 19.89 7.00 5.45
N ALA A 222 20.79 7.94 5.12
CA ALA A 222 21.96 8.29 5.94
C ALA A 222 21.67 8.60 7.42
N PRO A 223 20.57 9.30 7.79
CA PRO A 223 20.22 9.51 9.19
C PRO A 223 20.00 8.21 10.00
N ASN A 224 19.75 7.09 9.32
CA ASN A 224 19.45 5.79 9.93
C ASN A 224 20.60 4.79 9.85
N TYR A 225 21.78 5.16 9.33
CA TYR A 225 22.90 4.21 9.23
C TYR A 225 23.34 3.65 10.59
N ASN A 226 23.37 4.46 11.65
CA ASN A 226 23.67 3.95 12.99
C ASN A 226 22.65 2.92 13.48
N GLU A 227 21.36 3.15 13.22
CA GLU A 227 20.28 2.21 13.55
C GLU A 227 20.40 0.91 12.74
N ALA A 228 20.70 1.02 11.45
CA ALA A 228 20.95 -0.14 10.60
C ALA A 228 22.16 -0.96 11.07
N ILE A 229 23.24 -0.32 11.55
CA ILE A 229 24.35 -1.03 12.19
C ILE A 229 23.86 -1.81 13.42
N GLN A 230 22.99 -1.24 14.27
CA GLN A 230 22.43 -1.98 15.41
C GLN A 230 21.60 -3.19 14.97
N TRP A 231 20.80 -3.04 13.91
CA TRP A 231 20.06 -4.17 13.35
C TRP A 231 20.99 -5.24 12.75
N THR A 232 22.08 -4.86 12.07
CA THR A 232 23.06 -5.87 11.64
C THR A 232 23.70 -6.59 12.82
N ASN A 233 23.98 -5.91 13.94
CA ASN A 233 24.49 -6.55 15.16
C ASN A 233 23.49 -7.57 15.73
N GLN A 234 22.20 -7.20 15.80
CA GLN A 234 21.14 -8.09 16.25
C GLN A 234 21.03 -9.33 15.34
N SER A 235 21.07 -9.13 14.02
CA SER A 235 21.08 -10.22 13.04
C SER A 235 22.26 -11.17 13.24
N ILE A 236 23.49 -10.64 13.30
CA ILE A 236 24.72 -11.43 13.48
C ILE A 236 24.69 -12.19 14.81
N LYS A 237 24.19 -11.57 15.87
CA LYS A 237 24.04 -12.21 17.19
C LYS A 237 23.06 -13.38 17.16
N ALA A 238 21.94 -13.25 16.44
CA ALA A 238 20.97 -14.32 16.26
C ALA A 238 21.56 -15.47 15.42
N ARG A 239 22.27 -15.13 14.34
CA ARG A 239 23.04 -16.07 13.53
C ARG A 239 24.06 -15.32 12.69
N GLU A 240 25.31 -15.74 12.82
CA GLU A 240 26.37 -15.25 11.94
C GLU A 240 26.10 -15.66 10.49
N THR A 241 26.21 -14.69 9.59
CA THR A 241 26.07 -14.91 8.15
C THR A 241 27.01 -13.99 7.39
N PHE A 242 27.42 -14.41 6.20
CA PHE A 242 28.14 -13.56 5.26
C PHE A 242 27.40 -12.24 5.01
N ASN A 243 26.09 -12.31 4.74
CA ASN A 243 25.28 -11.12 4.46
C ASN A 243 25.19 -10.16 5.65
N GLY A 244 25.15 -10.66 6.89
CA GLY A 244 25.17 -9.82 8.08
C GLY A 244 26.44 -8.99 8.18
N TYR A 245 27.61 -9.64 8.06
CA TYR A 245 28.90 -8.94 8.08
C TYR A 245 29.10 -8.05 6.86
N ASN A 246 28.77 -8.54 5.66
CA ASN A 246 28.92 -7.81 4.41
C ASN A 246 28.10 -6.51 4.41
N LEU A 247 26.82 -6.58 4.79
CA LEU A 247 25.96 -5.40 4.86
C LEU A 247 26.48 -4.40 5.89
N LYS A 248 26.90 -4.86 7.07
CA LYS A 248 27.48 -4.01 8.11
C LYS A 248 28.74 -3.29 7.62
N ALA A 249 29.63 -3.99 6.91
CA ALA A 249 30.83 -3.41 6.33
C ALA A 249 30.50 -2.32 5.31
N ARG A 250 29.51 -2.58 4.43
CA ARG A 250 29.05 -1.61 3.43
C ARG A 250 28.44 -0.36 4.06
N ILE A 251 27.62 -0.50 5.12
CA ILE A 251 27.07 0.65 5.84
C ILE A 251 28.19 1.48 6.47
N PHE A 252 29.20 0.86 7.09
CA PHE A 252 30.36 1.61 7.58
C PHE A 252 31.07 2.38 6.46
N SER A 253 31.20 1.79 5.27
CA SER A 253 31.84 2.48 4.15
C SER A 253 31.03 3.71 3.68
N GLU A 254 29.70 3.63 3.67
CA GLU A 254 28.81 4.78 3.35
C GLU A 254 28.90 5.89 4.40
N MET A 255 29.20 5.52 5.64
CA MET A 255 29.47 6.47 6.73
C MET A 255 30.88 7.08 6.68
N GLY A 256 31.75 6.62 5.76
CA GLY A 256 33.17 7.03 5.71
C GLY A 256 34.07 6.33 6.74
N ASN A 257 33.54 5.35 7.48
CA ASN A 257 34.24 4.60 8.51
C ASN A 257 35.01 3.42 7.90
N TYR A 258 36.01 3.74 7.05
CA TYR A 258 36.69 2.74 6.21
C TYR A 258 37.51 1.71 7.01
N LYS A 259 38.04 2.08 8.18
CA LYS A 259 38.75 1.15 9.08
C LYS A 259 37.80 0.06 9.60
N GLU A 260 36.62 0.46 10.06
CA GLU A 260 35.56 -0.41 10.55
C GLU A 260 34.96 -1.26 9.42
N ALA A 261 34.81 -0.67 8.23
CA ALA A 261 34.37 -1.35 7.03
C ALA A 261 35.32 -2.50 6.66
N LEU A 262 36.64 -2.25 6.61
CA LEU A 262 37.64 -3.28 6.34
C LEU A 262 37.64 -4.38 7.40
N ALA A 263 37.65 -4.01 8.69
CA ALA A 263 37.66 -4.98 9.77
C ALA A 263 36.41 -5.88 9.74
N THR A 264 35.24 -5.32 9.40
CA THR A 264 34.00 -6.09 9.27
C THR A 264 33.96 -6.92 7.99
N GLY A 265 34.46 -6.38 6.88
CA GLY A 265 34.57 -7.10 5.60
C GLY A 265 35.48 -8.32 5.71
N GLN A 266 36.61 -8.22 6.42
CA GLN A 266 37.48 -9.37 6.71
C GLN A 266 36.75 -10.48 7.46
N LYS A 267 35.83 -10.15 8.40
CA LYS A 267 34.99 -11.14 9.07
C LYS A 267 34.03 -11.84 8.09
N ALA A 268 33.44 -11.10 7.15
CA ALA A 268 32.62 -11.69 6.11
C ALA A 268 33.41 -12.66 5.23
N ILE A 269 34.61 -12.27 4.77
CA ILE A 269 35.51 -13.14 3.98
C ILE A 269 35.98 -14.36 4.77
N ALA A 270 36.26 -14.22 6.06
CA ALA A 270 36.59 -15.36 6.91
C ALA A 270 35.40 -16.33 7.03
N PHE A 271 34.19 -15.80 7.22
CA PHE A 271 32.97 -16.58 7.31
C PHE A 271 32.63 -17.30 5.98
N SER A 272 32.84 -16.66 4.82
CA SER A 272 32.51 -17.26 3.52
C SER A 272 33.26 -18.57 3.25
N LYS A 273 34.47 -18.72 3.81
CA LYS A 273 35.30 -19.93 3.68
C LYS A 273 34.76 -21.15 4.43
N THR A 274 33.97 -20.93 5.48
CA THR A 274 33.43 -22.00 6.34
C THR A 274 31.91 -22.14 6.25
N ALA A 275 31.24 -21.21 5.56
CA ALA A 275 29.79 -21.16 5.45
C ALA A 275 29.17 -22.41 4.80
N LYS A 276 28.03 -22.84 5.36
CA LYS A 276 27.16 -23.87 4.79
C LYS A 276 25.71 -23.36 4.76
N PRO A 277 25.07 -23.23 3.58
CA PRO A 277 25.62 -23.47 2.25
C PRO A 277 26.78 -22.51 1.90
N ALA A 278 27.61 -22.91 0.95
CA ALA A 278 28.74 -22.10 0.50
C ALA A 278 28.25 -20.75 -0.06
N VAL A 279 28.96 -19.68 0.28
CA VAL A 279 28.76 -18.36 -0.32
C VAL A 279 29.28 -18.39 -1.75
N SER A 280 28.62 -17.69 -2.67
CA SER A 280 29.08 -17.65 -4.06
C SER A 280 30.45 -16.98 -4.18
N ALA A 281 31.29 -17.50 -5.08
CA ALA A 281 32.60 -16.93 -5.37
C ALA A 281 32.47 -15.46 -5.85
N ALA A 282 31.43 -15.15 -6.63
CA ALA A 282 31.13 -13.79 -7.08
C ALA A 282 30.89 -12.83 -5.91
N ALA A 283 30.03 -13.20 -4.95
CA ALA A 283 29.76 -12.33 -3.80
C ALA A 283 31.00 -12.08 -2.93
N THR A 284 31.88 -13.07 -2.82
CA THR A 284 33.16 -12.93 -2.10
C THR A 284 34.11 -11.99 -2.86
N ALA A 285 34.26 -12.19 -4.17
CA ALA A 285 35.11 -11.34 -5.01
C ALA A 285 34.63 -9.88 -5.08
N ASP A 286 33.31 -9.65 -5.13
CA ASP A 286 32.73 -8.31 -5.10
C ASP A 286 33.10 -7.57 -3.81
N LEU A 287 32.98 -8.25 -2.66
CA LEU A 287 33.38 -7.67 -1.38
C LEU A 287 34.90 -7.40 -1.33
N GLU A 288 35.75 -8.31 -1.83
CA GLU A 288 37.20 -8.08 -1.88
C GLU A 288 37.57 -6.86 -2.71
N LYS A 289 36.88 -6.63 -3.84
CA LYS A 289 37.06 -5.43 -4.68
C LYS A 289 36.61 -4.15 -3.98
N GLU A 290 35.46 -4.19 -3.29
CA GLU A 290 34.99 -3.07 -2.46
C GLU A 290 35.99 -2.76 -1.34
N MET A 291 36.50 -3.78 -0.65
CA MET A 291 37.52 -3.65 0.39
C MET A 291 38.83 -3.07 -0.13
N ALA A 292 39.30 -3.48 -1.31
CA ALA A 292 40.46 -2.87 -1.95
C ALA A 292 40.26 -1.36 -2.17
N THR A 293 39.05 -0.96 -2.55
CA THR A 293 38.66 0.46 -2.70
C THR A 293 38.61 1.17 -1.35
N TRP A 294 38.07 0.56 -0.29
CA TRP A 294 38.06 1.16 1.04
C TRP A 294 39.46 1.36 1.60
N LYS A 295 40.39 0.44 1.30
CA LYS A 295 41.79 0.52 1.74
C LYS A 295 42.53 1.74 1.19
N THR A 296 42.18 2.24 -0.01
CA THR A 296 42.78 3.45 -0.56
C THR A 296 42.25 4.74 0.05
N LYS A 297 41.23 4.66 0.92
CA LYS A 297 40.55 5.80 1.55
C LYS A 297 40.84 5.95 3.06
N ILE A 298 41.73 5.13 3.59
CA ILE A 298 42.24 5.18 4.97
C ILE A 298 43.55 5.93 4.99
#